data_AF-A0A9D2CVH5-F1
#
_entry.id   AF-A0A9D2CVH5-F1
#
_cell.length_a   1.000
_cell.length_b   1.000
_cell.length_c   1.000
_cell.angle_alpha   90.00
_cell.angle_beta   90.00
_cell.angle_gamma   90.00
#
_symmetry.space_group_name_H-M   'P 1'
#
loop_
_entity.id
_entity.type
_entity.pdbx_description
1 polymer ?
#
loop_
_entity_poly.entity_id
_entity_poly.type
_entity_poly.pdbx_seq_one_letter_code
_entity_poly.pdbx_strand_id
1 'polypeptide(L)'
;MEVRRLAKWVLLLAIMAFSVPLNAQKIVKVKNVQGRWQVSDNITLKEAEERALNEAKKEALRRAGVMENVWSVFGQITQESGTEFEEAYSQMNILAIGGMVNITKQKVEEVWDTDTRSLYKVVTIDAEVKKDDEADKAYALEVSGFSPVYKVGDSFTCKLRVFGTNSYLKFFWFDSNGGSLLYPNDYEGNQQLEAGKEYQLPFHYGVQYLMDKQSADSGSEKINMMWVATKDDIPFTGEVTYENVLKWIYAIPNSRRCAHYDMVMIK
;
A
#
# COMPACT_ATOMS: atom_id res chain seq x y z
N MET A 1 -43.28 -38.01 11.45
CA MET A 1 -43.29 -36.57 11.11
C MET A 1 -42.28 -35.78 11.97
N GLU A 2 -42.04 -36.20 13.21
CA GLU A 2 -41.08 -35.64 14.18
C GLU A 2 -39.60 -35.58 13.72
N VAL A 3 -39.07 -36.66 13.13
CA VAL A 3 -37.64 -36.76 12.77
C VAL A 3 -37.21 -35.77 11.68
N ARG A 4 -38.09 -35.49 10.71
CA ARG A 4 -37.83 -34.50 9.65
C ARG A 4 -37.90 -33.05 10.17
N ARG A 5 -38.61 -32.81 11.27
CA ARG A 5 -38.64 -31.51 11.95
C ARG A 5 -37.34 -31.32 12.72
N LEU A 6 -36.94 -32.30 13.55
CA LEU A 6 -35.68 -32.28 14.29
C LEU A 6 -34.46 -32.12 13.39
N ALA A 7 -34.39 -32.83 12.25
CA ALA A 7 -33.30 -32.69 11.30
C ALA A 7 -33.20 -31.27 10.70
N LYS A 8 -34.34 -30.60 10.48
CA LYS A 8 -34.37 -29.20 10.03
C LYS A 8 -33.89 -28.22 11.10
N TRP A 9 -34.24 -28.46 12.36
CA TRP A 9 -33.76 -27.64 13.49
C TRP A 9 -32.26 -27.82 13.75
N VAL A 10 -31.74 -29.04 13.61
CA VAL A 10 -30.30 -29.32 13.71
C VAL A 10 -29.53 -28.67 12.55
N LEU A 11 -30.08 -28.71 11.32
CA LEU A 11 -29.49 -28.02 10.16
C LEU A 11 -29.47 -26.49 10.33
N LEU A 12 -30.52 -25.92 10.91
CA LEU A 12 -30.63 -24.46 11.16
C LEU A 12 -29.67 -23.98 12.27
N LEU A 13 -29.47 -24.80 13.31
CA LEU A 13 -28.50 -24.53 14.37
C LEU A 13 -27.05 -24.66 13.88
N ALA A 14 -26.77 -25.61 12.97
CA ALA A 14 -25.45 -25.76 12.36
C ALA A 14 -25.05 -24.56 11.47
N ILE A 15 -26.03 -23.91 10.81
CA ILE A 15 -25.80 -22.72 9.99
C ILE A 15 -25.51 -21.47 10.86
N MET A 16 -26.08 -21.37 12.06
CA MET A 16 -25.82 -20.25 12.99
C MET A 16 -24.45 -20.33 13.69
N ALA A 17 -23.84 -21.52 13.79
CA ALA A 17 -22.54 -21.70 14.44
C ALA A 17 -21.34 -21.25 13.59
N PHE A 18 -21.54 -20.95 12.30
CA PHE A 18 -20.53 -20.36 11.41
C PHE A 18 -20.66 -18.84 11.36
N SER A 19 -20.70 -18.18 12.52
CA SER A 19 -20.42 -16.75 12.60
C SER A 19 -18.90 -16.60 12.61
N VAL A 20 -18.29 -16.52 11.42
CA VAL A 20 -16.89 -16.07 11.31
C VAL A 20 -16.83 -14.68 11.95
N PRO A 21 -15.93 -14.42 12.91
CA PRO A 21 -15.77 -13.08 13.43
C PRO A 21 -15.38 -12.18 12.26
N LEU A 22 -16.26 -11.24 11.90
CA LEU A 22 -15.86 -10.06 11.16
C LEU A 22 -14.86 -9.34 12.06
N ASN A 23 -13.57 -9.59 11.86
CA ASN A 23 -12.52 -8.78 12.47
C ASN A 23 -12.66 -7.37 11.90
N ALA A 24 -13.43 -6.54 12.61
CA ALA A 24 -13.56 -5.13 12.33
C ALA A 24 -12.20 -4.48 12.60
N GLN A 25 -11.58 -3.93 11.55
CA GLN A 25 -10.33 -3.19 11.64
C GLN A 25 -10.46 -2.14 12.77
N LYS A 26 -9.56 -2.20 13.76
CA LYS A 26 -9.70 -1.39 14.97
C LYS A 26 -9.33 0.07 14.68
N ILE A 27 -10.33 0.91 14.48
CA ILE A 27 -10.15 2.36 14.27
C ILE A 27 -9.99 3.06 15.64
N VAL A 28 -8.93 3.84 15.79
CA VAL A 28 -8.67 4.70 16.95
C VAL A 28 -8.92 6.15 16.56
N LYS A 29 -9.82 6.82 17.27
CA LYS A 29 -10.06 8.26 17.09
C LYS A 29 -9.07 9.03 17.95
N VAL A 30 -8.29 9.91 17.33
CA VAL A 30 -7.41 10.87 18.00
C VAL A 30 -7.90 12.28 17.73
N LYS A 31 -7.90 13.13 18.76
CA LYS A 31 -8.39 14.51 18.68
C LYS A 31 -7.30 15.51 19.03
N ASN A 32 -7.40 16.70 18.45
CA ASN A 32 -6.51 17.83 18.70
C ASN A 32 -5.03 17.43 18.61
N VAL A 33 -4.67 16.71 17.55
CA VAL A 33 -3.27 16.34 17.30
C VAL A 33 -2.61 17.47 16.53
N GLN A 34 -1.45 17.92 17.01
CA GLN A 34 -0.77 19.09 16.45
C GLN A 34 0.58 18.72 15.85
N GLY A 35 0.90 19.37 14.74
CA GLY A 35 2.25 19.46 14.19
C GLY A 35 2.60 20.92 13.94
N ARG A 36 3.88 21.25 14.00
CA ARG A 36 4.35 22.65 14.00
C ARG A 36 5.64 22.77 13.22
N TRP A 37 5.62 23.57 12.16
CA TRP A 37 6.81 23.80 11.33
C TRP A 37 7.16 25.28 11.22
N GLN A 38 8.46 25.59 11.27
CA GLN A 38 8.98 26.94 11.16
C GLN A 38 9.03 27.39 9.69
N VAL A 39 8.57 28.61 9.44
CA VAL A 39 8.76 29.30 8.17
C VAL A 39 10.15 29.94 8.19
N SER A 40 10.95 29.67 7.15
CA SER A 40 12.30 30.20 7.01
C SER A 40 12.53 30.67 5.58
N ASP A 41 13.67 31.33 5.32
CA ASP A 41 13.98 31.88 4.00
C ASP A 41 13.94 30.84 2.87
N ASN A 42 14.15 29.56 3.21
CA ASN A 42 14.18 28.43 2.29
C ASN A 42 12.90 27.58 2.33
N ILE A 43 11.87 27.97 3.09
CA ILE A 43 10.63 27.19 3.25
C ILE A 43 9.44 28.15 3.14
N THR A 44 8.65 27.96 2.09
CA THR A 44 7.42 28.73 1.86
C THR A 44 6.35 28.44 2.92
N LEU A 45 5.36 29.34 3.05
CA LEU A 45 4.20 29.13 3.93
C LEU A 45 3.48 27.80 3.64
N LYS A 46 3.38 27.42 2.36
CA LYS A 46 2.71 26.20 1.93
C LYS A 46 3.54 24.96 2.30
N GLU A 47 4.84 24.99 2.07
CA GLU A 47 5.72 23.88 2.45
C GLU A 47 5.77 23.70 3.98
N ALA A 48 5.79 24.79 4.74
CA ALA A 48 5.71 24.73 6.21
C ALA A 48 4.38 24.11 6.68
N GLU A 49 3.27 24.44 6.02
CA GLU A 49 1.96 23.84 6.31
C GLU A 49 1.95 22.33 6.02
N GLU A 50 2.46 21.90 4.86
CA GLU A 50 2.53 20.48 4.50
C GLU A 50 3.42 19.68 5.48
N ARG A 51 4.55 20.25 5.89
CA ARG A 51 5.43 19.63 6.89
C ARG A 51 4.78 19.56 8.28
N ALA A 52 4.11 20.63 8.71
CA ALA A 52 3.34 20.64 9.95
C ALA A 52 2.19 19.62 9.93
N LEU A 53 1.51 19.45 8.79
CA LEU A 53 0.48 18.43 8.62
C LEU A 53 1.08 17.01 8.74
N ASN A 54 2.25 16.77 8.15
CA ASN A 54 2.92 15.47 8.24
C ASN A 54 3.35 15.13 9.67
N GLU A 55 3.85 16.10 10.43
CA GLU A 55 4.11 15.93 11.86
C GLU A 55 2.84 15.59 12.65
N ALA A 56 1.73 16.30 12.39
CA ALA A 56 0.46 16.02 13.05
C ALA A 56 -0.01 14.58 12.76
N LYS A 57 0.14 14.09 11.53
CA LYS A 57 -0.20 12.70 11.19
C LYS A 57 0.74 11.68 11.84
N LYS A 58 2.05 11.97 11.95
CA LYS A 58 3.02 11.11 12.68
C LYS A 58 2.64 10.99 14.15
N GLU A 59 2.32 12.12 14.79
CA GLU A 59 1.89 12.16 16.18
C GLU A 59 0.54 11.43 16.38
N ALA A 60 -0.37 11.51 15.40
CA ALA A 60 -1.64 10.78 15.43
C ALA A 60 -1.41 9.27 15.48
N LEU A 61 -0.47 8.74 14.69
CA LEU A 61 -0.08 7.33 14.72
C LEU A 61 0.63 6.93 16.01
N ARG A 62 1.47 7.82 16.55
CA ARG A 62 2.12 7.61 17.85
C ARG A 62 1.07 7.45 18.95
N ARG A 63 0.11 8.38 19.03
CA ARG A 63 -1.00 8.34 19.99
C ARG A 63 -1.91 7.13 19.78
N ALA A 64 -2.06 6.69 18.53
CA ALA A 64 -2.77 5.46 18.22
C ALA A 64 -1.96 4.21 18.56
N GLY A 65 -0.64 4.27 18.77
CA GLY A 65 0.21 3.10 19.04
C GLY A 65 0.45 2.23 17.80
N VAL A 66 0.52 2.85 16.61
CA VAL A 66 0.73 2.17 15.32
C VAL A 66 2.16 2.35 14.80
N MET A 67 2.92 3.28 15.37
CA MET A 67 4.27 3.65 14.91
C MET A 67 5.31 2.51 15.00
N GLU A 68 5.17 1.59 15.97
CA GLU A 68 6.10 0.45 16.14
C GLU A 68 5.98 -0.60 15.02
N ASN A 69 4.77 -0.84 14.53
CA ASN A 69 4.51 -1.81 13.44
C ASN A 69 4.97 -1.30 12.09
N VAL A 70 4.79 0.01 11.85
CA VAL A 70 5.30 0.75 10.70
C VAL A 70 6.80 0.47 10.58
N TRP A 71 7.60 0.75 11.62
CA TRP A 71 9.07 0.55 11.60
C TRP A 71 9.53 -0.90 11.35
N SER A 72 8.79 -1.92 11.80
CA SER A 72 9.20 -3.34 11.65
C SER A 72 9.08 -3.86 10.22
N VAL A 73 8.07 -3.42 9.46
CA VAL A 73 7.89 -3.77 8.04
C VAL A 73 9.01 -3.17 7.20
N PHE A 74 9.53 -2.02 7.63
CA PHE A 74 10.59 -1.32 6.93
C PHE A 74 11.99 -1.92 7.13
N GLY A 75 12.25 -2.60 8.25
CA GLY A 75 13.54 -3.25 8.52
C GLY A 75 13.83 -4.51 7.69
N GLN A 76 12.85 -5.05 6.96
CA GLN A 76 13.05 -6.19 6.05
C GLN A 76 13.51 -5.77 4.64
N ILE A 77 13.35 -4.50 4.28
CA ILE A 77 13.70 -3.97 2.94
C ILE A 77 15.12 -3.37 2.92
N THR A 78 15.75 -3.17 4.08
CA THR A 78 17.01 -2.42 4.24
C THR A 78 18.29 -3.13 3.81
N GLN A 79 18.25 -4.25 3.09
CA GLN A 79 19.50 -4.97 2.81
C GLN A 79 20.28 -4.55 1.56
N GLU A 80 19.73 -3.78 0.60
CA GLU A 80 20.53 -3.35 -0.56
C GLU A 80 20.23 -1.92 -1.10
N SER A 81 21.12 -0.99 -0.72
CA SER A 81 21.61 0.19 -1.49
C SER A 81 20.81 1.52 -1.55
N GLY A 82 21.57 2.62 -1.35
CA GLY A 82 21.46 3.89 -2.09
C GLY A 82 20.62 5.02 -1.49
N THR A 83 21.18 6.24 -1.44
CA THR A 83 20.56 7.48 -0.91
C THR A 83 19.24 7.90 -1.56
N GLU A 84 18.94 7.46 -2.80
CA GLU A 84 17.63 7.63 -3.44
C GLU A 84 16.51 6.90 -2.68
N PHE A 85 16.87 5.83 -1.96
CA PHE A 85 15.95 5.06 -1.12
C PHE A 85 15.56 5.82 0.14
N GLU A 86 16.39 6.72 0.70
CA GLU A 86 16.03 7.48 1.91
C GLU A 86 14.93 8.51 1.65
N GLU A 87 14.95 9.16 0.47
CA GLU A 87 13.89 10.08 0.06
C GLU A 87 12.61 9.34 -0.31
N ALA A 88 12.71 8.23 -1.06
CA ALA A 88 11.59 7.34 -1.33
C ALA A 88 11.02 6.76 -0.02
N TYR A 89 11.86 6.45 0.96
CA TYR A 89 11.48 5.94 2.28
C TYR A 89 10.81 7.01 3.16
N SER A 90 11.30 8.25 3.11
CA SER A 90 10.66 9.40 3.76
C SER A 90 9.27 9.66 3.16
N GLN A 91 9.16 9.56 1.84
CA GLN A 91 7.88 9.65 1.12
C GLN A 91 6.97 8.44 1.44
N MET A 92 7.49 7.22 1.41
CA MET A 92 6.77 5.99 1.80
C MET A 92 6.24 6.07 3.23
N ASN A 93 7.02 6.63 4.16
CA ASN A 93 6.56 6.92 5.52
C ASN A 93 5.37 7.87 5.48
N ILE A 94 5.46 9.03 4.81
CA ILE A 94 4.36 10.00 4.70
C ILE A 94 3.11 9.38 4.05
N LEU A 95 3.28 8.50 3.08
CA LEU A 95 2.21 7.84 2.33
C LEU A 95 1.52 6.73 3.12
N ALA A 96 2.30 5.91 3.82
CA ALA A 96 1.79 4.92 4.77
C ALA A 96 0.99 5.61 5.88
N ILE A 97 1.54 6.71 6.38
CA ILE A 97 0.89 7.57 7.36
C ILE A 97 -0.44 8.11 6.78
N GLY A 98 -0.46 8.55 5.53
CA GLY A 98 -1.66 9.03 4.85
C GLY A 98 -2.74 7.96 4.61
N GLY A 99 -2.36 6.71 4.35
CA GLY A 99 -3.30 5.60 4.19
C GLY A 99 -3.91 5.11 5.50
N MET A 100 -3.14 5.20 6.61
CA MET A 100 -3.58 4.80 7.94
C MET A 100 -4.36 5.88 8.69
N VAL A 101 -4.12 7.17 8.37
CA VAL A 101 -4.71 8.32 9.06
C VAL A 101 -5.75 9.00 8.18
N ASN A 102 -7.03 8.79 8.49
CA ASN A 102 -8.12 9.52 7.86
C ASN A 102 -8.40 10.82 8.64
N ILE A 103 -8.16 11.98 8.02
CA ILE A 103 -8.40 13.28 8.66
C ILE A 103 -9.88 13.63 8.59
N THR A 104 -10.51 13.81 9.74
CA THR A 104 -11.93 14.16 9.86
C THR A 104 -12.15 15.66 10.03
N LYS A 105 -11.18 16.35 10.65
CA LYS A 105 -11.13 17.81 10.76
C LYS A 105 -9.69 18.29 10.69
N GLN A 106 -9.48 19.43 10.07
CA GLN A 106 -8.19 20.10 9.99
C GLN A 106 -8.37 21.60 10.25
N LYS A 107 -7.48 22.16 11.07
CA LYS A 107 -7.35 23.59 11.32
C LYS A 107 -5.90 23.98 11.12
N VAL A 108 -5.67 25.06 10.37
CA VAL A 108 -4.33 25.60 10.11
C VAL A 108 -4.26 26.99 10.71
N GLU A 109 -3.18 27.27 11.44
CA GLU A 109 -2.93 28.55 12.09
C GLU A 109 -1.50 29.00 11.83
N GLU A 110 -1.33 30.32 11.77
CA GLU A 110 -0.03 30.97 11.75
C GLU A 110 0.24 31.53 13.14
N VAL A 111 1.32 31.08 13.76
CA VAL A 111 1.70 31.47 15.12
C VAL A 111 3.05 32.15 15.08
N TRP A 112 3.06 33.43 15.43
CA TRP A 112 4.30 34.17 15.63
C TRP A 112 4.85 33.89 17.03
N ASP A 113 6.03 33.31 17.09
CA ASP A 113 6.73 33.05 18.35
C ASP A 113 7.63 34.23 18.68
N THR A 114 7.32 34.95 19.76
CA THR A 114 8.07 36.13 20.20
C THR A 114 9.46 35.79 20.71
N ASP A 115 9.65 34.58 21.25
CA ASP A 115 10.88 34.16 21.90
C ASP A 115 11.92 33.75 20.85
N THR A 116 11.47 33.02 19.81
CA THR A 116 12.33 32.59 18.69
C THR A 116 12.27 33.54 17.49
N ARG A 117 11.47 34.62 17.57
CA ARG A 117 11.23 35.62 16.50
C ARG A 117 10.94 34.98 15.14
N SER A 118 10.16 33.90 15.18
CA SER A 118 9.95 33.04 14.04
C SER A 118 8.47 32.79 13.82
N LEU A 119 8.06 32.79 12.55
CA LEU A 119 6.70 32.42 12.16
C LEU A 119 6.62 30.91 12.07
N TYR A 120 5.55 30.33 12.62
CA TYR A 120 5.27 28.91 12.53
C TYR A 120 3.91 28.68 11.87
N LYS A 121 3.84 27.62 11.07
CA LYS A 121 2.59 26.99 10.68
C LYS A 121 2.26 25.89 11.69
N VAL A 122 1.07 25.97 12.27
CA VAL A 122 0.54 24.99 13.21
C VAL A 122 -0.67 24.34 12.57
N VAL A 123 -0.64 23.02 12.43
CA VAL A 123 -1.76 22.24 11.90
C VAL A 123 -2.32 21.37 13.01
N THR A 124 -3.60 21.55 13.31
CA THR A 124 -4.34 20.73 14.28
C THR A 124 -5.32 19.84 13.55
N ILE A 125 -5.29 18.53 13.81
CA ILE A 125 -6.18 17.54 13.20
C ILE A 125 -6.96 16.72 14.22
N ASP A 126 -8.19 16.37 13.86
CA ASP A 126 -8.89 15.22 14.42
C ASP A 126 -8.84 14.10 13.37
N ALA A 127 -8.39 12.91 13.76
CA ALA A 127 -8.13 11.83 12.83
C ALA A 127 -8.67 10.49 13.32
N GLU A 128 -9.05 9.65 12.36
CA GLU A 128 -9.32 8.23 12.54
C GLU A 128 -8.11 7.45 12.06
N VAL A 129 -7.44 6.79 13.00
CA VAL A 129 -6.24 6.00 12.73
C VAL A 129 -6.62 4.53 12.70
N LYS A 130 -6.40 3.88 11.56
CA LYS A 130 -6.55 2.43 11.43
C LYS A 130 -5.38 1.75 12.12
N LYS A 131 -5.65 0.95 13.16
CA LYS A 131 -4.64 0.01 13.66
C LYS A 131 -4.50 -1.13 12.67
N ASP A 132 -3.26 -1.49 12.37
CA ASP A 132 -2.99 -2.75 11.69
C ASP A 132 -3.41 -3.90 12.62
N ASP A 133 -4.16 -4.84 12.05
CA ASP A 133 -4.27 -6.17 12.63
C ASP A 133 -2.91 -6.86 12.51
N GLU A 134 -2.64 -7.85 13.38
CA GLU A 134 -1.44 -8.66 13.23
C GLU A 134 -1.35 -9.24 11.81
N ALA A 135 -0.17 -9.13 11.20
CA ALA A 135 0.08 -9.72 9.89
C ALA A 135 -0.20 -11.21 9.95
N ASP A 136 -0.95 -11.71 8.97
CA ASP A 136 -1.18 -13.14 8.83
C ASP A 136 0.13 -13.79 8.35
N LYS A 137 0.88 -14.39 9.29
CA LYS A 137 2.21 -14.96 9.03
C LYS A 137 2.19 -16.09 7.99
N ALA A 138 1.04 -16.70 7.74
CA ALA A 138 0.88 -17.74 6.73
C ALA A 138 0.53 -17.16 5.35
N TYR A 139 0.14 -15.88 5.28
CA TYR A 139 -0.25 -15.21 4.05
C TYR A 139 0.96 -14.52 3.39
N ALA A 140 1.41 -15.08 2.28
CA ALA A 140 2.57 -14.58 1.54
C ALA A 140 2.33 -14.64 0.04
N LEU A 141 3.00 -13.76 -0.69
CA LEU A 141 3.08 -13.77 -2.15
C LEU A 141 4.54 -13.95 -2.54
N GLU A 142 4.80 -15.00 -3.29
CA GLU A 142 6.09 -15.26 -3.94
C GLU A 142 5.98 -14.86 -5.41
N VAL A 143 6.94 -14.07 -5.86
CA VAL A 143 7.12 -13.67 -7.26
C VAL A 143 8.54 -14.03 -7.67
N SER A 144 8.71 -14.72 -8.78
CA SER A 144 10.03 -15.16 -9.25
C SER A 144 10.05 -15.39 -10.76
N GLY A 145 11.18 -15.81 -11.33
CA GLY A 145 11.25 -16.24 -12.73
C GLY A 145 11.25 -15.11 -13.76
N PHE A 146 11.45 -13.85 -13.36
CA PHE A 146 11.71 -12.72 -14.25
C PHE A 146 13.21 -12.39 -14.29
N SER A 147 13.63 -11.63 -15.29
CA SER A 147 15.02 -11.16 -15.46
C SER A 147 15.20 -9.80 -14.78
N PRO A 148 16.34 -9.52 -14.12
CA PRO A 148 16.63 -8.18 -13.61
C PRO A 148 16.94 -7.18 -14.73
N VAL A 149 17.30 -7.67 -15.93
CA VAL A 149 17.68 -6.84 -17.08
C VAL A 149 17.00 -7.33 -18.35
N TYR A 150 16.39 -6.40 -19.08
CA TYR A 150 15.69 -6.62 -20.33
C TYR A 150 16.24 -5.70 -21.43
N LYS A 151 16.02 -6.08 -22.68
CA LYS A 151 16.17 -5.22 -23.86
C LYS A 151 14.79 -4.77 -24.32
N VAL A 152 14.76 -3.66 -25.07
CA VAL A 152 13.56 -3.23 -25.78
C VAL A 152 13.03 -4.35 -26.67
N GLY A 153 11.74 -4.65 -26.54
CA GLY A 153 11.04 -5.73 -27.23
C GLY A 153 11.09 -7.10 -26.54
N ASP A 154 11.85 -7.25 -25.45
CA ASP A 154 11.83 -8.49 -24.68
C ASP A 154 10.46 -8.70 -24.03
N SER A 155 10.00 -9.95 -23.96
CA SER A 155 8.75 -10.28 -23.28
C SER A 155 8.99 -10.48 -21.78
N PHE A 156 8.21 -9.77 -20.97
CA PHE A 156 8.19 -9.97 -19.52
C PHE A 156 7.29 -11.15 -19.17
N THR A 157 7.82 -12.07 -18.38
CA THR A 157 7.06 -13.13 -17.73
C THR A 157 7.55 -13.29 -16.30
N CYS A 158 6.66 -13.71 -15.41
CA CYS A 158 7.03 -14.10 -14.05
C CYS A 158 6.16 -15.24 -13.56
N LYS A 159 6.64 -15.93 -12.52
CA LYS A 159 5.91 -16.94 -11.77
C LYS A 159 5.39 -16.33 -10.48
N LEU A 160 4.18 -16.75 -10.11
CA LEU A 160 3.49 -16.28 -8.92
C LEU A 160 2.98 -17.45 -8.11
N ARG A 161 3.10 -17.35 -6.79
CA ARG A 161 2.45 -18.28 -5.87
C ARG A 161 1.98 -17.53 -4.62
N VAL A 162 0.69 -17.63 -4.33
CA VAL A 162 0.11 -17.12 -3.08
C VAL A 162 0.01 -18.25 -2.07
N PHE A 163 0.33 -17.99 -0.81
CA PHE A 163 0.28 -18.97 0.27
C PHE A 163 -0.79 -18.58 1.30
N GLY A 164 -1.26 -19.55 2.09
CA GLY A 164 -2.20 -19.29 3.20
C GLY A 164 -3.67 -19.15 2.78
N THR A 165 -3.98 -18.34 1.76
CA THR A 165 -5.36 -18.15 1.30
C THR A 165 -5.47 -17.81 -0.19
N ASN A 166 -6.62 -18.15 -0.76
CA ASN A 166 -7.00 -17.73 -2.10
C ASN A 166 -7.09 -16.20 -2.15
N SER A 167 -6.62 -15.61 -3.26
CA SER A 167 -6.33 -14.17 -3.32
C SER A 167 -6.53 -13.58 -4.71
N TYR A 168 -6.81 -12.29 -4.78
CA TYR A 168 -6.87 -11.51 -6.01
C TYR A 168 -5.58 -10.69 -6.15
N LEU A 169 -4.99 -10.71 -7.35
CA LEU A 169 -3.75 -10.02 -7.66
C LEU A 169 -4.02 -8.67 -8.34
N LYS A 170 -3.21 -7.66 -7.99
CA LYS A 170 -3.06 -6.42 -8.72
C LYS A 170 -1.58 -6.23 -9.02
N PHE A 171 -1.23 -6.00 -10.28
CA PHE A 171 0.15 -5.83 -10.74
C PHE A 171 0.33 -4.44 -11.34
N PHE A 172 1.24 -3.65 -10.77
CA PHE A 172 1.55 -2.29 -11.20
C PHE A 172 3.00 -2.20 -11.65
N TRP A 173 3.27 -1.26 -12.56
CA TRP A 173 4.63 -0.79 -12.84
C TRP A 173 4.71 0.74 -12.74
N PHE A 174 5.91 1.24 -12.49
CA PHE A 174 6.22 2.66 -12.39
C PHE A 174 7.59 2.97 -13.01
N ASP A 175 7.69 4.11 -13.69
CA ASP A 175 8.94 4.72 -14.17
C ASP A 175 9.07 6.17 -13.65
N SER A 176 9.95 6.97 -14.25
CA SER A 176 10.12 8.38 -13.90
C SER A 176 8.94 9.27 -14.27
N ASN A 177 8.08 8.83 -15.19
CA ASN A 177 7.04 9.62 -15.84
C ASN A 177 5.63 9.20 -15.43
N GLY A 178 5.47 8.07 -14.76
CA GLY A 178 4.20 7.62 -14.19
C GLY A 178 4.17 6.13 -13.87
N GLY A 179 2.99 5.55 -13.94
CA GLY A 179 2.80 4.12 -13.78
C GLY A 179 1.49 3.65 -14.39
N SER A 180 1.30 2.33 -14.44
CA SER A 180 0.04 1.74 -14.88
C SER A 180 -0.25 0.40 -14.20
N LEU A 181 -1.53 0.03 -14.16
CA LEU A 181 -2.02 -1.26 -13.70
C LEU A 181 -1.93 -2.24 -14.89
N LEU A 182 -1.04 -3.23 -14.82
CA LEU A 182 -0.88 -4.27 -15.84
C LEU A 182 -1.88 -5.41 -15.69
N TYR A 183 -2.25 -5.74 -14.46
CA TYR A 183 -3.25 -6.79 -14.20
C TYR A 183 -4.10 -6.42 -12.98
N PRO A 184 -5.43 -6.60 -13.03
CA PRO A 184 -6.23 -7.00 -14.20
C PRO A 184 -6.22 -5.94 -15.31
N ASN A 185 -6.50 -6.34 -16.55
CA ASN A 185 -6.58 -5.47 -17.73
C ASN A 185 -7.74 -5.89 -18.65
N ASP A 186 -7.94 -5.18 -19.76
CA ASP A 186 -9.05 -5.43 -20.70
C ASP A 186 -9.03 -6.82 -21.35
N TYR A 187 -7.86 -7.45 -21.43
CA TYR A 187 -7.66 -8.78 -22.00
C TYR A 187 -7.65 -9.89 -20.93
N GLU A 188 -7.23 -9.54 -19.71
CA GLU A 188 -7.07 -10.46 -18.60
C GLU A 188 -7.95 -10.03 -17.43
N GLY A 189 -9.13 -10.66 -17.35
CA GLY A 189 -10.07 -10.43 -16.27
C GLY A 189 -9.52 -10.82 -14.90
N ASN A 190 -10.05 -10.16 -13.88
CA ASN A 190 -9.63 -10.38 -12.50
C ASN A 190 -10.11 -11.76 -12.00
N GLN A 191 -9.18 -12.71 -11.90
CA GLN A 191 -9.40 -14.05 -11.36
C GLN A 191 -8.86 -14.21 -9.94
N GLN A 192 -9.48 -15.11 -9.18
CA GLN A 192 -8.99 -15.53 -7.88
C GLN A 192 -7.91 -16.60 -8.04
N LEU A 193 -6.73 -16.34 -7.45
CA LEU A 193 -5.61 -17.26 -7.39
C LEU A 193 -5.79 -18.21 -6.20
N GLU A 194 -5.59 -19.51 -6.43
CA GLU A 194 -5.68 -20.56 -5.41
C GLU A 194 -4.39 -20.62 -4.58
N ALA A 195 -4.54 -20.74 -3.26
CA ALA A 195 -3.39 -20.90 -2.37
C ALA A 195 -2.54 -22.13 -2.71
N GLY A 196 -1.23 -21.96 -2.77
CA GLY A 196 -0.25 -23.01 -3.05
C GLY A 196 -0.08 -23.37 -4.53
N LYS A 197 -0.95 -22.85 -5.42
CA LYS A 197 -0.84 -23.09 -6.86
C LYS A 197 0.11 -22.08 -7.50
N GLU A 198 0.98 -22.58 -8.38
CA GLU A 198 1.85 -21.74 -9.20
C GLU A 198 1.10 -21.26 -10.43
N TYR A 199 1.26 -19.98 -10.73
CA TYR A 199 0.78 -19.36 -11.95
C TYR A 199 1.92 -18.68 -12.69
N GLN A 200 1.72 -18.44 -13.98
CA GLN A 200 2.63 -17.67 -14.81
C GLN A 200 1.89 -16.43 -15.36
N LEU A 201 2.53 -15.27 -15.27
CA LEU A 201 2.10 -14.05 -15.92
C LEU A 201 2.85 -13.86 -17.26
N PRO A 202 2.18 -13.34 -18.31
CA PRO A 202 0.73 -13.11 -18.40
C PRO A 202 -0.10 -14.41 -18.26
N PHE A 203 -1.30 -14.33 -17.69
CA PHE A 203 -2.16 -15.48 -17.45
C PHE A 203 -2.81 -16.00 -18.72
N HIS A 204 -3.06 -15.12 -19.69
CA HIS A 204 -3.66 -15.50 -20.98
C HIS A 204 -2.59 -15.67 -22.06
N TYR A 205 -2.63 -16.81 -22.77
CA TYR A 205 -1.64 -17.13 -23.82
C TYR A 205 -1.65 -16.14 -25.00
N GLY A 206 -2.74 -15.41 -25.21
CA GLY A 206 -2.87 -14.39 -26.24
C GLY A 206 -2.31 -13.02 -25.84
N VAL A 207 -1.81 -12.87 -24.63
CA VAL A 207 -1.28 -11.60 -24.10
C VAL A 207 0.22 -11.72 -23.90
N GLN A 208 0.95 -10.68 -24.29
CA GLN A 208 2.38 -10.53 -24.04
C GLN A 208 2.64 -9.17 -23.43
N TYR A 209 3.38 -9.15 -22.32
CA TYR A 209 3.92 -7.91 -21.80
C TYR A 209 5.27 -7.69 -22.47
N LEU A 210 5.43 -6.56 -23.15
CA LEU A 210 6.65 -6.20 -23.85
C LEU A 210 7.34 -5.07 -23.09
N MET A 211 8.65 -5.22 -22.93
CA MET A 211 9.50 -4.19 -22.37
C MET A 211 9.76 -3.13 -23.43
N ASP A 212 9.51 -1.88 -23.08
CA ASP A 212 9.82 -0.75 -23.94
C ASP A 212 10.43 0.38 -23.10
N LYS A 213 11.21 1.22 -23.76
CA LYS A 213 11.81 2.40 -23.15
C LYS A 213 11.17 3.66 -23.72
N GLN A 214 10.98 4.67 -22.89
CA GLN A 214 10.34 5.89 -23.37
C GLN A 214 11.23 6.68 -24.33
N SER A 215 12.55 6.71 -24.10
CA SER A 215 13.48 7.42 -24.99
C SER A 215 14.41 6.45 -25.70
N ALA A 216 14.42 6.52 -27.03
CA ALA A 216 15.36 5.79 -27.87
C ALA A 216 16.83 6.10 -27.51
N ASP A 217 17.09 7.31 -26.98
CA ASP A 217 18.41 7.86 -26.68
C ASP A 217 18.76 7.90 -25.19
N SER A 218 17.83 7.53 -24.29
CA SER A 218 18.16 7.26 -22.89
C SER A 218 18.98 5.96 -22.82
N GLY A 219 19.92 5.92 -21.87
CA GLY A 219 20.69 4.73 -21.56
C GLY A 219 19.80 3.63 -20.97
N SER A 220 20.13 3.14 -19.77
CA SER A 220 19.26 2.20 -19.08
C SER A 220 18.10 2.92 -18.38
N GLU A 221 16.87 2.41 -18.54
CA GLU A 221 15.69 2.85 -17.78
C GLU A 221 15.38 1.86 -16.65
N LYS A 222 15.06 2.37 -15.45
CA LYS A 222 14.67 1.57 -14.29
C LYS A 222 13.15 1.55 -14.19
N ILE A 223 12.57 0.36 -14.10
CA ILE A 223 11.14 0.14 -13.93
C ILE A 223 10.90 -0.52 -12.58
N ASN A 224 10.12 0.14 -11.73
CA ASN A 224 9.67 -0.43 -10.46
C ASN A 224 8.41 -1.25 -10.69
N MET A 225 8.35 -2.43 -10.10
CA MET A 225 7.23 -3.35 -10.23
C MET A 225 6.65 -3.70 -8.87
N MET A 226 5.32 -3.78 -8.80
CA MET A 226 4.62 -4.02 -7.54
C MET A 226 3.46 -4.99 -7.75
N TRP A 227 3.53 -6.12 -7.06
CA TRP A 227 2.46 -7.11 -7.01
C TRP A 227 1.78 -7.05 -5.66
N VAL A 228 0.46 -6.93 -5.67
CA VAL A 228 -0.35 -6.84 -4.45
C VAL A 228 -1.40 -7.93 -4.50
N ALA A 229 -1.31 -8.89 -3.59
CA ALA A 229 -2.33 -9.91 -3.41
C ALA A 229 -3.25 -9.54 -2.23
N THR A 230 -4.55 -9.68 -2.45
CA THR A 230 -5.60 -9.30 -1.51
C THR A 230 -6.59 -10.44 -1.29
N LYS A 231 -7.03 -10.67 -0.05
CA LYS A 231 -7.98 -11.75 0.26
C LYS A 231 -9.36 -11.52 -0.38
N ASP A 232 -9.76 -10.26 -0.49
CA ASP A 232 -11.00 -9.84 -1.17
C ASP A 232 -10.67 -9.16 -2.49
N ASP A 233 -11.68 -9.10 -3.36
CA ASP A 233 -11.54 -8.30 -4.58
C ASP A 233 -11.70 -6.81 -4.29
N ILE A 234 -10.59 -6.17 -3.91
CA ILE A 234 -10.53 -4.73 -3.69
C ILE A 234 -10.00 -4.09 -4.99
N PRO A 235 -10.80 -3.25 -5.69
CA PRO A 235 -10.34 -2.55 -6.88
C PRO A 235 -9.44 -1.37 -6.53
N PHE A 236 -8.52 -1.02 -7.44
CA PHE A 236 -7.82 0.25 -7.45
C PHE A 236 -8.53 1.20 -8.44
N THR A 237 -8.98 2.37 -7.96
CA THR A 237 -9.78 3.31 -8.76
C THR A 237 -9.14 4.68 -8.92
N GLY A 238 -7.91 4.84 -8.41
CA GLY A 238 -7.16 6.10 -8.51
C GLY A 238 -6.35 6.21 -9.80
N GLU A 239 -5.68 7.35 -9.96
CA GLU A 239 -4.59 7.47 -10.93
C GLU A 239 -3.40 6.63 -10.47
N VAL A 240 -2.79 5.87 -11.38
CA VAL A 240 -1.67 4.97 -11.06
C VAL A 240 -0.39 5.77 -10.89
N THR A 241 -0.22 6.31 -9.69
CA THR A 241 1.04 6.87 -9.20
C THR A 241 1.55 6.02 -8.04
N TYR A 242 2.87 6.01 -7.83
CA TYR A 242 3.46 5.27 -6.72
C TYR A 242 2.83 5.65 -5.37
N GLU A 243 2.58 6.95 -5.17
CA GLU A 243 1.89 7.50 -4.01
C GLU A 243 0.47 6.96 -3.84
N ASN A 244 -0.35 7.01 -4.89
CA ASN A 244 -1.74 6.58 -4.81
C ASN A 244 -1.87 5.07 -4.59
N VAL A 245 -1.00 4.29 -5.23
CA VAL A 245 -0.95 2.84 -5.05
C VAL A 245 -0.57 2.51 -3.61
N LEU A 246 0.47 3.13 -3.04
CA LEU A 246 0.82 2.92 -1.64
C LEU A 246 -0.32 3.28 -0.70
N LYS A 247 -0.96 4.45 -0.88
CA LYS A 247 -2.14 4.84 -0.08
C LYS A 247 -3.24 3.78 -0.11
N TRP A 248 -3.52 3.24 -1.31
CA TRP A 248 -4.50 2.18 -1.49
C TRP A 248 -4.08 0.90 -0.75
N ILE A 249 -2.83 0.46 -0.90
CA ILE A 249 -2.31 -0.73 -0.22
C ILE A 249 -2.44 -0.54 1.31
N TYR A 250 -2.05 0.61 1.85
CA TYR A 250 -2.11 0.90 3.30
C TYR A 250 -3.52 1.12 3.85
N ALA A 251 -4.50 1.38 2.97
CA ALA A 251 -5.90 1.42 3.39
C ALA A 251 -6.45 0.01 3.68
N ILE A 252 -5.81 -1.04 3.14
CA ILE A 252 -6.17 -2.46 3.33
C ILE A 252 -5.49 -2.98 4.60
N PRO A 253 -6.18 -3.75 5.47
CA PRO A 253 -5.56 -4.33 6.66
C PRO A 253 -4.37 -5.25 6.32
N ASN A 254 -3.28 -5.20 7.09
CA ASN A 254 -2.12 -6.11 6.93
C ASN A 254 -2.50 -7.60 6.93
N SER A 255 -3.49 -7.99 7.74
CA SER A 255 -4.00 -9.37 7.78
C SER A 255 -4.69 -9.81 6.49
N ARG A 256 -4.97 -8.89 5.55
CA ARG A 256 -5.72 -9.11 4.30
C ARG A 256 -4.93 -8.81 3.03
N ARG A 257 -3.67 -8.37 3.14
CA ARG A 257 -2.81 -8.00 2.01
C ARG A 257 -1.42 -8.61 2.15
N CYS A 258 -0.78 -8.90 1.03
CA CYS A 258 0.66 -9.06 0.94
C CYS A 258 1.12 -8.39 -0.36
N ALA A 259 2.33 -7.83 -0.34
CA ALA A 259 2.88 -7.12 -1.47
C ALA A 259 4.32 -7.54 -1.71
N HIS A 260 4.71 -7.61 -2.98
CA HIS A 260 6.05 -7.88 -3.45
C HIS A 260 6.51 -6.72 -4.33
N TYR A 261 7.76 -6.31 -4.16
CA TYR A 261 8.36 -5.15 -4.82
C TYR A 261 9.67 -5.60 -5.46
N ASP A 262 9.86 -5.25 -6.72
CA ASP A 262 11.13 -5.49 -7.40
C ASP A 262 11.41 -4.37 -8.42
N MET A 263 12.64 -4.29 -8.91
CA MET A 263 13.08 -3.35 -9.92
C MET A 263 13.75 -4.10 -11.06
N VAL A 264 13.33 -3.79 -12.28
CA VAL A 264 13.97 -4.29 -13.50
C VAL A 264 14.58 -3.14 -14.28
N MET A 265 15.62 -3.44 -15.06
CA MET A 265 16.30 -2.48 -15.90
C MET A 265 16.06 -2.81 -17.37
N ILE A 266 15.72 -1.80 -18.17
CA ILE A 266 15.61 -1.91 -19.63
C ILE A 266 16.85 -1.25 -20.23
N LYS A 267 17.54 -1.95 -21.13
CA LYS A 267 18.73 -1.48 -21.86
C LYS A 267 18.41 -1.18 -23.32
#